data_AF-A0A357L3L8-F1
#
_entry.id   AF-A0A357L3L8-F1
#
_cell.length_a   1.000
_cell.length_b   1.000
_cell.length_c   1.000
_cell.angle_alpha   90.00
_cell.angle_beta   90.00
_cell.angle_gamma   90.00
#
_symmetry.space_group_name_H-M   'P 1'
#
loop_
_entity.id
_entity.type
_entity.pdbx_description
1 polymer ?
#
loop_
_entity_poly.entity_id
_entity_poly.type
_entity_poly.pdbx_seq_one_letter_code
_entity_poly.pdbx_strand_id
1 'polypeptide(L)' 'MAKLVFDLNQSLDGYVDHDAFGPCPVLFRHFIEETRKLTGMVYGRRLYEIMR' A
#
# COMPACT_ATOMS: atom_id res chain seq x y z
N MET A 1 -15.95 -8.57 -14.90
CA MET A 1 -14.57 -8.17 -15.26
C MET A 1 -13.89 -7.69 -13.99
N ALA A 2 -12.67 -8.14 -13.69
CA ALA A 2 -11.98 -7.73 -12.46
C ALA A 2 -11.38 -6.33 -12.61
N LYS A 3 -11.43 -5.51 -11.55
CA LYS A 3 -10.80 -4.19 -11.48
C LYS A 3 -9.44 -4.34 -10.79
N LEU A 4 -8.38 -3.87 -11.43
CA LEU A 4 -7.08 -3.69 -10.78
C LEU A 4 -7.07 -2.34 -10.05
N VAL A 5 -6.75 -2.37 -8.77
CA VAL A 5 -6.62 -1.19 -7.91
C VAL A 5 -5.18 -1.12 -7.43
N PHE A 6 -4.58 0.06 -7.52
CA PHE A 6 -3.25 0.35 -7.01
C PHE A 6 -3.41 1.33 -5.85
N ASP A 7 -3.02 0.90 -4.65
CA ASP A 7 -3.04 1.72 -3.44
C ASP A 7 -1.63 1.72 -2.84
N LEU A 8 -1.08 2.91 -2.62
CA LEU A 8 0.34 3.15 -2.35
C LEU A 8 0.50 4.35 -1.40
N ASN A 9 1.44 4.25 -0.46
CA ASN A 9 1.89 5.42 0.30
C ASN A 9 2.83 6.25 -0.58
N GLN A 10 2.39 7.45 -0.97
CA GLN A 10 3.15 8.34 -1.85
C GLN A 10 3.48 9.66 -1.15
N SER A 11 4.71 10.14 -1.32
CA SER A 11 5.12 11.47 -0.89
C SER A 11 4.53 12.57 -1.80
N LEU A 12 4.56 13.83 -1.33
CA LEU A 12 4.01 14.95 -2.10
C LEU A 12 4.79 15.23 -3.41
N ASP A 13 6.06 14.84 -3.46
CA ASP A 13 6.92 14.89 -4.65
C ASP A 13 6.87 13.60 -5.49
N GLY A 14 5.98 12.67 -5.16
CA GLY A 14 5.59 11.56 -6.04
C GLY A 14 6.30 10.23 -5.85
N TYR A 15 7.16 10.09 -4.82
CA TYR A 15 7.89 8.86 -4.54
C TYR A 15 7.07 7.88 -3.72
N VAL A 16 7.32 6.59 -3.92
CA VAL A 16 6.81 5.49 -3.08
C VAL A 16 8.03 4.78 -2.50
N ASP A 17 8.36 5.10 -1.26
CA ASP A 17 9.61 4.67 -0.63
C ASP A 17 9.39 4.29 0.83
N HIS A 18 9.40 2.98 1.08
CA HIS A 18 9.23 2.41 2.41
C HIS A 18 10.44 2.61 3.36
N ASP A 19 11.63 2.91 2.82
CA ASP A 19 12.84 3.16 3.61
C ASP A 19 12.87 4.62 4.09
N ALA A 20 12.44 5.54 3.22
CA ALA A 20 12.47 6.98 3.50
C ALA A 20 11.30 7.46 4.37
N PHE A 21 10.11 6.86 4.22
CA PHE A 21 8.94 7.27 5.00
C PHE A 21 7.88 6.17 5.11
N GLY A 22 7.01 6.33 6.12
CA GLY A 22 5.82 5.50 6.31
C GLY A 22 4.58 6.35 6.55
N PRO A 23 3.38 5.78 6.37
CA PRO A 23 2.15 6.49 6.70
C PRO A 23 2.06 6.81 8.19
N CYS A 24 1.47 7.96 8.52
CA CYS A 24 1.06 8.22 9.90
C CYS A 24 -0.07 7.25 10.31
N PRO A 25 -0.34 7.07 11.62
CA PRO A 25 -1.34 6.09 12.08
C PRO A 25 -2.74 6.25 11.48
N VAL A 26 -3.16 7.50 11.17
CA VAL A 26 -4.46 7.78 10.56
C VAL A 26 -4.50 7.30 9.10
N LEU A 27 -3.45 7.59 8.32
CA LEU A 27 -3.33 7.15 6.93
C LEU A 27 -3.24 5.62 6.84
N PHE A 28 -2.49 5.00 7.75
CA PHE A 28 -2.39 3.53 7.77
C PHE A 28 -3.74 2.87 8.07
N ARG A 29 -4.55 3.45 8.96
CA ARG A 29 -5.91 2.96 9.21
C ARG A 29 -6.79 3.07 7.97
N HIS A 30 -6.71 4.20 7.25
CA HIS A 30 -7.45 4.37 6.00
C HIS A 30 -7.10 3.28 4.98
N PHE A 31 -5.80 3.01 4.78
CA PHE A 31 -5.32 1.94 3.92
C PHE A 31 -5.87 0.56 4.30
N ILE A 32 -5.92 0.23 5.61
CA ILE A 32 -6.48 -1.03 6.09
C ILE A 32 -7.98 -1.13 5.77
N GLU A 33 -8.75 -0.06 5.98
CA GLU A 33 -10.19 -0.08 5.70
C GLU A 33 -10.49 -0.21 4.19
N GLU A 34 -9.68 0.38 3.31
CA GLU A 34 -9.81 0.15 1.87
C GLU A 34 -9.42 -1.27 1.49
N THR A 35 -8.31 -1.78 2.03
CA THR A 35 -7.82 -3.15 1.77
C THR A 35 -8.85 -4.21 2.16
N ARG A 36 -9.59 -4.01 3.26
CA ARG A 36 -10.67 -4.93 3.71
C ARG A 36 -11.80 -5.13 2.69
N LYS A 37 -11.99 -4.19 1.77
CA LYS A 37 -13.04 -4.26 0.73
C LYS A 37 -12.59 -5.07 -0.49
N LEU A 38 -11.29 -5.37 -0.61
CA LEU A 38 -10.71 -6.06 -1.75
C LEU A 38 -10.84 -7.58 -1.60
N THR A 39 -11.02 -8.28 -2.73
CA THR A 39 -11.02 -9.75 -2.76
C THR A 39 -9.64 -10.34 -2.50
N GLY A 40 -8.57 -9.59 -2.79
CA GLY A 40 -7.20 -10.04 -2.58
C GLY A 40 -6.18 -8.99 -3.04
N MET A 41 -4.90 -9.26 -2.75
CA MET A 41 -3.78 -8.39 -3.09
C MET A 41 -2.70 -9.19 -3.80
N VAL A 42 -2.00 -8.54 -4.71
CA VAL A 42 -0.84 -9.10 -5.40
C VAL A 42 0.36 -8.21 -5.10
N TYR A 43 1.43 -8.82 -4.62
CA TYR A 43 2.66 -8.14 -4.29
C TYR A 43 3.80 -8.66 -5.14
N GLY A 44 4.65 -7.75 -5.63
CA GLY A 44 5.94 -8.13 -6.18
C GLY A 44 6.84 -8.71 -5.08
N ARG A 45 7.81 -9.54 -5.46
CA ARG A 45 8.73 -10.23 -4.54
C ARG A 45 9.35 -9.30 -3.49
N ARG A 46 9.90 -8.16 -3.92
CA ARG A 46 10.56 -7.20 -3.03
C ARG A 46 9.62 -6.65 -1.96
N LEU A 47 8.39 -6.30 -2.35
CA LEU A 47 7.39 -5.80 -1.40
C LEU A 47 6.92 -6.89 -0.43
N TYR A 48 6.79 -8.13 -0.92
CA TYR A 48 6.47 -9.27 -0.06
C TYR A 48 7.59 -9.59 0.95
N GLU A 49 8.85 -9.47 0.54
CA GLU A 49 10.01 -9.63 1.42
C GLU A 49 10.05 -8.58 2.54
N ILE A 50 9.61 -7.34 2.28
CA ILE A 50 9.52 -6.27 3.28
C ILE A 50 8.46 -6.56 4.35
N MET A 51 7.35 -7.21 3.96
CA MET A 51 6.25 -7.53 4.88
C MET A 51 6.46 -8.82 5.69
N ARG A 52 7.42 -9.65 5.28
CA ARG A 52 7.74 -10.92 5.94
C ARG A 52 8.54 -10.70 7.20
#